data_AF-A0A5S4XE92-F1
#
_entry.id   AF-A0A5S4XE92-F1
#
_cell.length_a   1.000
_cell.length_b   1.000
_cell.length_c   1.000
_cell.angle_alpha   90.00
_cell.angle_beta   90.00
_cell.angle_gamma   90.00
#
_symmetry.space_group_name_H-M   'P 1'
#
loop_
_entity.id
_entity.type
_entity.pdbx_description
1 polymer ?
#
loop_
_entity_poly.entity_id
_entity_poly.type
_entity_poly.pdbx_seq_one_letter_code
_entity_poly.pdbx_strand_id
1 'polypeptide(L)' 'MATTEIATNYIPRKQLAKELGTRLRGRPYSEFTLIAWEKDGKGPPATRIGRDVVYRASSVEKWLLSQESAA' A
#
# COMPACT_ATOMS: atom_id res chain seq x y z
N MET A 1 21.06 17.03 -12.34
CA MET A 1 19.61 16.77 -12.26
C MET A 1 19.42 15.61 -11.31
N ALA A 2 19.04 15.87 -10.05
CA ALA A 2 18.95 14.85 -9.00
C ALA A 2 17.58 14.97 -8.31
N THR A 3 16.51 14.82 -9.07
CA THR A 3 15.14 15.03 -8.61
C THR A 3 14.30 13.78 -8.82
N THR A 4 14.75 12.58 -8.42
CA THR A 4 13.88 11.39 -8.53
C THR A 4 14.27 10.16 -7.70
N GLU A 5 14.91 10.29 -6.52
CA GLU A 5 15.21 9.08 -5.71
C GLU A 5 14.27 8.89 -4.52
N ILE A 6 13.74 9.99 -3.97
CA ILE A 6 12.91 9.94 -2.75
C ILE A 6 11.52 9.36 -3.04
N ALA A 7 10.93 9.68 -4.20
CA ALA A 7 9.56 9.29 -4.54
C ALA A 7 9.43 7.88 -5.11
N THR A 8 10.51 7.27 -5.61
CA THR A 8 10.49 5.98 -6.34
C THR A 8 9.95 4.83 -5.50
N ASN A 9 10.08 4.92 -4.17
CA ASN A 9 9.64 3.89 -3.24
C ASN A 9 8.20 4.07 -2.75
N TYR A 10 7.50 5.11 -3.20
CA TYR A 10 6.13 5.42 -2.81
C TYR A 10 5.14 5.08 -3.92
N ILE A 11 4.17 4.26 -3.58
CA ILE A 11 3.15 3.73 -4.48
C ILE A 11 1.81 4.41 -4.16
N PRO A 12 1.17 5.08 -5.12
CA PRO A 12 -0.17 5.63 -4.92
C PRO A 12 -1.18 4.53 -4.56
N ARG A 13 -2.14 4.85 -3.68
CA ARG A 13 -3.17 3.90 -3.23
C ARG A 13 -3.84 3.13 -4.37
N LYS A 14 -4.23 3.82 -5.45
CA LYS A 14 -4.85 3.21 -6.63
C LYS A 14 -3.98 2.14 -7.26
N GLN A 15 -2.69 2.43 -7.42
CA GLN A 15 -1.73 1.50 -7.98
C GLN A 15 -1.52 0.32 -7.04
N LEU A 16 -1.34 0.57 -5.74
CA LEU A 16 -1.14 -0.49 -4.76
C LEU A 16 -2.34 -1.44 -4.69
N ALA A 17 -3.57 -0.90 -4.68
CA ALA A 17 -4.80 -1.70 -4.66
C ALA A 17 -4.86 -2.67 -5.85
N LYS A 18 -4.53 -2.17 -7.04
CA LYS A 18 -4.49 -2.99 -8.26
C LYS A 18 -3.42 -4.07 -8.14
N GLU A 19 -2.18 -3.69 -7.82
CA GLU A 19 -1.05 -4.63 -7.75
C GLU A 19 -1.23 -5.71 -6.69
N LEU A 20 -1.60 -5.33 -5.45
CA LEU A 20 -1.83 -6.29 -4.37
C LEU A 20 -2.99 -7.23 -4.69
N GLY A 21 -4.10 -6.72 -5.23
CA GLY A 21 -5.23 -7.56 -5.58
C GLY A 21 -4.89 -8.55 -6.68
N THR A 22 -4.23 -8.07 -7.74
CA THR A 22 -3.81 -8.95 -8.84
C THR A 22 -2.85 -10.03 -8.34
N ARG A 23 -1.87 -9.69 -7.49
CA ARG A 23 -0.90 -10.67 -6.98
C ARG A 23 -1.48 -11.65 -5.97
N LEU A 24 -2.28 -11.17 -5.00
CA LEU A 24 -2.75 -11.99 -3.88
C LEU A 24 -4.08 -12.71 -4.16
N ARG A 25 -4.94 -12.12 -4.98
CA ARG A 25 -6.31 -12.61 -5.25
C ARG A 25 -6.53 -13.01 -6.69
N GLY A 26 -5.58 -12.72 -7.59
CA GLY A 26 -5.75 -12.88 -9.04
C GLY A 26 -6.65 -11.81 -9.69
N ARG A 27 -7.16 -10.83 -8.92
CA ARG A 27 -7.98 -9.71 -9.42
C ARG A 27 -7.77 -8.44 -8.60
N PRO A 28 -7.78 -7.25 -9.21
CA PRO A 28 -7.44 -6.01 -8.51
C PRO A 28 -8.38 -5.72 -7.34
N TYR A 29 -7.84 -5.14 -6.26
CA TYR A 29 -8.66 -4.54 -5.22
C TYR A 29 -9.20 -3.19 -5.71
N SER A 30 -10.33 -2.79 -5.13
CA SER A 30 -10.82 -1.43 -5.27
C SER A 30 -10.02 -0.51 -4.34
N GLU A 31 -9.90 0.77 -4.70
CA GLU A 31 -9.39 1.80 -3.79
C GLU A 31 -10.17 1.86 -2.49
N PHE A 32 -11.49 1.57 -2.52
CA PHE A 32 -12.33 1.51 -1.34
C PHE A 32 -11.91 0.41 -0.36
N THR A 33 -11.32 -0.68 -0.85
CA THR A 33 -10.79 -1.74 0.02
C THR A 33 -9.61 -1.24 0.85
N LEU A 34 -8.67 -0.53 0.22
CA LEU A 34 -7.55 0.07 0.94
C LEU A 34 -8.02 1.20 1.86
N ILE A 35 -9.00 2.02 1.46
CA ILE A 35 -9.62 3.03 2.34
C ILE A 35 -10.22 2.38 3.59
N ALA A 36 -10.91 1.25 3.44
CA ALA A 36 -11.45 0.52 4.59
C ALA A 36 -10.33 0.02 5.51
N TRP A 37 -9.27 -0.57 4.96
CA TRP A 37 -8.11 -1.02 5.73
C TRP A 37 -7.41 0.12 6.48
N GLU A 38 -7.25 1.29 5.85
CA GLU A 38 -6.71 2.49 6.47
C GLU A 38 -7.57 2.95 7.66
N LYS A 39 -8.90 2.93 7.51
CA LYS A 39 -9.84 3.31 8.56
C LYS A 39 -9.84 2.32 9.73
N ASP A 40 -9.78 1.04 9.41
CA ASP A 40 -9.82 -0.04 10.39
C ASP A 40 -8.46 -0.29 11.05
N GLY A 41 -7.39 0.31 10.53
CA GLY A 41 -6.01 0.06 10.98
C GLY A 41 -5.49 -1.35 10.64
N LYS A 42 -6.12 -2.04 9.68
CA LYS A 42 -5.84 -3.44 9.32
C LYS A 42 -4.99 -3.61 8.06
N GLY A 43 -4.32 -2.56 7.62
CA GLY A 43 -3.53 -2.53 6.39
C GLY A 43 -2.08 -2.10 6.61
N PRO A 44 -1.30 -2.04 5.53
CA PRO A 44 0.06 -1.51 5.60
C PRO A 44 0.04 -0.03 5.99
N PRO A 45 1.10 0.48 6.66
CA PRO A 45 1.16 1.88 7.07
C PRO A 45 1.00 2.84 5.88
N ALA A 46 -0.03 3.70 5.95
CA ALA A 46 -0.31 4.70 4.94
C ALA A 46 0.43 6.01 5.25
N THR A 47 1.00 6.63 4.22
CA THR A 47 1.62 7.97 4.30
C THR A 47 0.71 8.97 3.60
N ARG A 48 0.25 9.99 4.33
CA ARG A 48 -0.59 11.07 3.79
C ARG A 48 0.27 12.25 3.40
N ILE A 49 0.20 12.66 2.13
CA ILE A 49 0.91 13.81 1.58
C ILE A 49 -0.14 14.74 0.98
N GLY A 50 -0.56 15.75 1.75
CA GLY A 50 -1.67 16.62 1.36
C GLY A 50 -2.98 15.83 1.19
N ARG A 51 -3.50 15.79 -0.04
CA ARG A 51 -4.72 15.03 -0.39
C ARG A 51 -4.43 13.60 -0.85
N ASP A 52 -3.16 13.28 -1.09
CA ASP A 52 -2.76 11.99 -1.61
C ASP A 52 -2.39 11.01 -0.49
N VAL A 53 -2.73 9.74 -0.73
CA VAL A 53 -2.33 8.62 0.13
C VAL A 53 -1.40 7.73 -0.67
N VAL A 54 -0.19 7.58 -0.16
CA VAL A 54 0.85 6.75 -0.75
C VAL A 54 1.36 5.73 0.26
N TYR A 55 1.90 4.64 -0.26
CA TYR A 55 2.45 3.55 0.54
C TYR A 55 3.90 3.33 0.17
N ARG A 56 4.75 3.17 1.18
CA ARG A 56 6.13 2.78 0.94
C ARG A 56 6.21 1.28 0.66
N ALA A 57 6.82 0.88 -0.45
CA ALA A 57 6.91 -0.53 -0.85
C ALA A 57 7.43 -1.43 0.29
N SER A 58 8.53 -1.03 0.95
CA SER A 58 9.11 -1.77 2.07
C SER A 58 8.18 -1.92 3.28
N SER A 59 7.29 -0.96 3.51
CA SER A 59 6.32 -1.02 4.62
C SER A 59 5.19 -1.99 4.30
N VAL A 60 4.78 -2.08 3.04
CA VAL A 60 3.80 -3.06 2.57
C VAL A 60 4.34 -4.47 2.72
N GLU A 61 5.58 -4.71 2.31
CA GLU A 61 6.25 -6.01 2.46
C GLU A 61 6.35 -6.44 3.92
N LYS A 62 6.84 -5.56 4.80
CA LYS A 62 6.90 -5.82 6.25
C LYS A 62 5.53 -6.13 6.84
N TRP A 63 4.49 -5.42 6.39
CA TRP A 63 3.14 -5.70 6.83
C TRP A 63 2.67 -7.09 6.38
N LEU A 64 2.89 -7.49 5.12
CA LEU A 64 2.56 -8.84 4.66
C LEU A 64 3.25 -9.92 5.49
N LEU A 65 4.55 -9.77 5.75
CA LEU A 65 5.31 -10.68 6.61
C LEU A 65 4.74 -10.74 8.04
N SER A 66 4.31 -9.61 8.60
CA SER A 66 3.71 -9.59 9.94
C SER A 66 2.37 -10.33 10.00
N GLN A 67 1.64 -10.44 8.89
CA GLN A 67 0.39 -11.22 8.83
C GLN A 67 0.66 -12.73 8.88
N GLU A 68 1.80 -13.21 8.36
CA GLU A 68 2.17 -14.63 8.42
C GLU A 68 2.47 -15.08 9.85
N SER A 69 2.99 -14.19 10.69
CA SER A 69 3.37 -14.48 12.08
C SER A 69 2.22 -14.36 13.09
N ALA A 70 1.05 -13.89 12.66
CA ALA A 70 -0.13 -13.72 13.51
C ALA A 70 -1.07 -14.96 13.48
N ALA A 71 -0.63 -16.06 12.87
CA ALA A 71 -1.34 -17.34 12.78
C ALA A 71 -0.97 -18.30 13.90
#